data_AF-A0A6P0TM54-F1
#
_entry.id   AF-A0A6P0TM54-F1
#
_cell.length_a   1.000
_cell.length_b   1.000
_cell.length_c   1.000
_cell.angle_alpha   90.00
_cell.angle_beta   90.00
_cell.angle_gamma   90.00
#
_symmetry.space_group_name_H-M   'P 1'
#
loop_
_entity.id
_entity.type
_entity.pdbx_description
1 polymer ?
#
loop_
_entity_poly.entity_id
_entity_poly.type
_entity_poly.pdbx_seq_one_letter_code
_entity_poly.pdbx_strand_id
1 'polypeptide(L)'
;MPVVSFSATPTTLIESEGTVLTFQFILDAAPPAGGVTVTVNGDLVSNLNALDLFAIEVSGGEFPVGDFLFSGFDFTITSQNATISVPIFDDDDTDPDFNGLRNVTYTLQDSPNYTVDANASNVTITFADDPSLVPDPDPDPDPGTGNVIEGTGQSDRLEGTNASDEIRGQGGRDTLLGLGGTDTLLGGGGRDNLNGGDGRDLLFGEGGKDRINGGGGRDTLYGGGGADIISGQGGRDIFVLEQRPGRDTFRDFNDRQDRLGLSNGLSFENLTIVDQGRNTLIRVGGNALAILRGIEANAITEADFVDV
;
A
#
# COMPACT_ATOMS: atom_id res chain seq x y z
N MET A 1 37.47 6.36 16.00
CA MET A 1 36.07 6.57 16.41
C MET A 1 35.23 5.67 15.54
N PRO A 2 34.24 4.98 16.10
CA PRO A 2 33.31 4.20 15.29
C PRO A 2 32.55 5.14 14.35
N VAL A 3 32.32 4.69 13.13
CA VAL A 3 31.40 5.31 12.18
C VAL A 3 30.02 4.71 12.40
N VAL A 4 28.99 5.57 12.49
CA VAL A 4 27.60 5.18 12.71
C VAL A 4 26.79 5.49 11.46
N SER A 5 26.13 4.47 10.93
CA SER A 5 25.10 4.60 9.90
C SER A 5 23.72 4.48 10.54
N PHE A 6 22.78 5.31 10.10
CA PHE A 6 21.41 5.40 10.59
C PHE A 6 20.42 5.28 9.41
N SER A 7 19.40 4.43 9.58
CA SER A 7 18.32 4.23 8.61
C SER A 7 17.05 3.79 9.31
N ALA A 8 15.94 3.69 8.59
CA ALA A 8 14.71 3.12 9.12
C ALA A 8 13.89 2.39 8.05
N THR A 9 13.01 1.49 8.50
CA THR A 9 12.08 0.75 7.64
C THR A 9 10.79 0.41 8.38
N PRO A 10 9.61 0.50 7.74
CA PRO A 10 9.39 1.16 6.44
C PRO A 10 9.56 2.69 6.57
N THR A 11 9.64 3.39 5.43
CA THR A 11 9.68 4.87 5.41
C THR A 11 8.30 5.50 5.23
N THR A 12 7.27 4.68 5.07
CA THR A 12 5.87 5.10 5.08
C THR A 12 5.15 4.29 6.15
N LEU A 13 4.53 4.97 7.10
CA LEU A 13 3.74 4.41 8.16
C LEU A 13 2.30 4.83 7.98
N ILE A 14 1.42 3.86 8.12
CA ILE A 14 -0.02 4.05 8.01
C ILE A 14 -0.65 3.60 9.31
N GLU A 15 -1.42 4.50 9.90
CA GLU A 15 -2.05 4.33 11.20
C GLU A 15 -3.09 3.21 11.14
N SER A 16 -4.01 3.28 10.17
CA SER A 16 -5.03 2.25 9.91
C SER A 16 -4.49 0.85 9.55
N GLU A 17 -3.20 0.72 9.19
CA GLU A 17 -2.54 -0.57 8.90
C GLU A 17 -1.74 -1.10 10.11
N GLY A 18 -1.63 -0.34 11.21
CA GLY A 18 -0.87 -0.74 12.40
C GLY A 18 0.62 -0.96 12.14
N THR A 19 1.21 -0.16 11.24
CA THR A 19 2.61 -0.31 10.80
C THR A 19 3.62 -0.19 11.95
N VAL A 20 4.73 -0.94 11.88
CA VAL A 20 5.83 -0.89 12.88
C VAL A 20 7.06 -0.26 12.28
N LEU A 21 7.48 0.89 12.82
CA LEU A 21 8.70 1.57 12.44
C LEU A 21 9.91 0.91 13.09
N THR A 22 10.93 0.58 12.31
CA THR A 22 12.22 0.08 12.84
C THR A 22 13.34 1.06 12.49
N PHE A 23 13.88 1.74 13.49
CA PHE A 23 15.16 2.45 13.38
C PHE A 23 16.31 1.46 13.45
N GLN A 24 17.29 1.60 12.57
CA GLN A 24 18.47 0.76 12.51
C GLN A 24 19.75 1.59 12.60
N PHE A 25 20.66 1.11 13.45
CA PHE A 25 22.00 1.67 13.66
C PHE A 25 23.05 0.61 13.36
N ILE A 26 24.05 0.97 12.56
CA ILE A 26 25.18 0.09 12.21
C ILE A 26 26.49 0.78 12.59
N LEU A 27 27.35 0.07 13.31
CA LEU A 27 28.72 0.48 13.60
C LEU A 27 29.69 -0.22 12.65
N ASP A 28 30.63 0.53 12.08
CA ASP A 28 31.70 0.00 11.23
C ASP A 28 32.68 -0.95 11.97
N ALA A 29 32.70 -0.89 13.30
CA ALA A 29 33.50 -1.72 14.17
C ALA A 29 32.75 -2.05 15.48
N ALA A 30 33.24 -3.06 16.21
CA ALA A 30 32.65 -3.44 17.49
C ALA A 30 32.62 -2.25 18.48
N PRO A 31 31.51 -2.03 19.20
CA PRO A 31 31.41 -0.91 20.14
C PRO A 31 32.39 -1.07 21.31
N PRO A 32 32.86 0.04 21.91
CA PRO A 32 33.59 0.01 23.18
C PRO A 32 32.78 -0.64 24.31
N ALA A 33 33.44 -0.99 25.42
CA ALA A 33 32.79 -1.64 26.56
C ALA A 33 31.63 -0.84 27.21
N GLY A 34 31.57 0.48 26.99
CA GLY A 34 30.48 1.36 27.43
C GLY A 34 29.48 1.72 26.33
N GLY A 35 29.56 1.07 25.17
CA GLY A 35 28.74 1.38 24.01
C GLY A 35 29.10 2.71 23.32
N VAL A 36 28.24 3.10 22.38
CA VAL A 36 28.27 4.41 21.69
C VAL A 36 26.90 5.05 21.89
N THR A 37 26.84 6.15 22.64
CA THR A 37 25.60 6.92 22.76
C THR A 37 25.46 7.88 21.59
N VAL A 38 24.34 7.73 20.86
CA VAL A 38 23.94 8.58 19.74
C VAL A 38 22.72 9.40 20.10
N THR A 39 22.54 10.52 19.41
CA THR A 39 21.38 11.40 19.55
C THR A 39 20.72 11.53 18.18
N VAL A 40 19.43 11.26 18.11
CA VAL A 40 18.62 11.41 16.89
C VAL A 40 17.56 12.48 17.14
N ASN A 41 17.53 13.50 16.28
CA ASN A 41 16.54 14.57 16.36
C ASN A 41 15.64 14.55 15.12
N GLY A 42 14.35 14.71 15.36
CA GLY A 42 13.34 15.04 14.38
C GLY A 42 13.33 16.53 14.02
N ASP A 43 12.86 16.84 12.83
CA ASP A 43 12.68 18.20 12.31
C ASP A 43 11.40 18.90 12.80
N LEU A 44 10.51 18.17 13.49
CA LEU A 44 9.26 18.69 14.03
C LEU A 44 9.12 18.35 15.52
N VAL A 45 8.51 19.25 16.28
CA VAL A 45 8.20 19.06 17.71
C VAL A 45 7.11 17.99 17.85
N SER A 46 7.15 17.19 18.92
CA SER A 46 6.15 16.15 19.22
C SER A 46 5.95 15.12 18.10
N ASN A 47 6.98 14.87 17.27
CA ASN A 47 6.88 13.95 16.16
C ASN A 47 6.91 12.46 16.58
N LEU A 48 7.26 12.16 17.83
CA LEU A 48 7.16 10.83 18.40
C LEU A 48 5.74 10.49 18.92
N ASN A 49 4.81 11.46 18.94
CA ASN A 49 3.46 11.24 19.48
C ASN A 49 2.62 10.24 18.67
N ALA A 50 2.92 10.08 17.38
CA ALA A 50 2.27 9.08 16.53
C ALA A 50 2.74 7.64 16.84
N LEU A 51 3.78 7.47 17.66
CA LEU A 51 4.38 6.17 17.93
C LEU A 51 4.00 5.66 19.34
N ASP A 52 3.68 4.38 19.46
CA ASP A 52 3.47 3.72 20.74
C ASP A 52 4.81 3.52 21.46
N LEU A 53 5.22 4.55 22.20
CA LEU A 53 6.46 4.55 22.98
C LEU A 53 6.44 3.57 24.17
N PHE A 54 5.30 2.94 24.48
CA PHE A 54 5.21 1.91 25.52
C PHE A 54 5.43 0.49 24.99
N ALA A 55 5.31 0.28 23.68
CA ALA A 55 5.51 -0.98 23.00
C ALA A 55 6.87 -1.09 22.26
N ILE A 56 7.87 -0.32 22.72
CA ILE A 56 9.20 -0.31 22.10
C ILE A 56 9.93 -1.65 22.30
N GLU A 57 10.44 -2.21 21.20
CA GLU A 57 11.36 -3.35 21.22
C GLU A 57 12.78 -2.92 20.82
N VAL A 58 13.77 -3.28 21.64
CA VAL A 58 15.18 -2.93 21.41
C VAL A 58 16.04 -4.16 21.23
N SER A 59 16.94 -4.12 20.24
CA SER A 59 18.00 -5.10 20.05
C SER A 59 19.35 -4.41 19.90
N GLY A 60 20.41 -4.99 20.47
CA GLY A 60 21.78 -4.47 20.28
C GLY A 60 22.08 -3.11 20.92
N GLY A 61 21.24 -2.64 21.85
CA GLY A 61 21.42 -1.37 22.57
C GLY A 61 20.64 -1.32 23.88
N GLU A 62 20.75 -0.20 24.59
CA GLU A 62 19.96 0.10 25.80
C GLU A 62 18.62 0.78 25.44
N PHE A 63 17.67 0.80 26.36
CA PHE A 63 16.37 1.43 26.11
C PHE A 63 16.55 2.94 25.81
N PRO A 64 15.95 3.47 24.72
CA PRO A 64 16.14 4.86 24.32
C PRO A 64 15.52 5.83 25.33
N VAL A 65 16.12 7.01 25.43
CA VAL A 65 15.64 8.09 26.30
C VAL A 65 15.18 9.25 25.42
N GLY A 66 13.87 9.50 25.40
CA GLY A 66 13.30 10.63 24.66
C GLY A 66 13.71 11.98 25.26
N ASP A 67 13.80 13.00 24.42
CA ASP A 67 13.92 14.37 24.88
C ASP A 67 12.60 14.89 25.48
N PHE A 68 12.65 16.01 26.20
CA PHE A 68 11.47 16.61 26.84
C PHE A 68 10.43 17.15 25.85
N LEU A 69 10.80 17.32 24.58
CA LEU A 69 9.96 17.86 23.53
C LEU A 69 9.34 16.77 22.65
N PHE A 70 9.63 15.50 22.96
CA PHE A 70 9.32 14.34 22.14
C PHE A 70 9.69 14.56 20.66
N SER A 71 10.78 15.30 20.42
CA SER A 71 11.32 15.58 19.09
C SER A 71 12.43 14.61 18.70
N GLY A 72 12.99 13.88 19.66
CA GLY A 72 14.17 13.06 19.45
C GLY A 72 14.45 12.15 20.65
N PHE A 73 15.54 11.39 20.55
CA PHE A 73 15.95 10.47 21.59
C PHE A 73 17.47 10.23 21.58
N ASP A 74 17.98 9.88 22.75
CA ASP A 74 19.31 9.31 22.93
C ASP A 74 19.23 7.78 22.96
N PHE A 75 20.20 7.11 22.34
CA PHE A 75 20.29 5.66 22.29
C PHE A 75 21.72 5.19 22.47
N THR A 76 21.94 4.23 23.38
CA THR A 76 23.26 3.63 23.60
C THR A 76 23.38 2.32 22.86
N ILE A 77 24.19 2.32 21.80
CA ILE A 77 24.47 1.16 20.94
C ILE A 77 25.50 0.26 21.63
N THR A 78 25.16 -1.02 21.86
CA THR A 78 26.02 -2.01 22.53
C THR A 78 26.43 -3.17 21.63
N SER A 79 25.90 -3.24 20.41
CA SER A 79 26.25 -4.21 19.36
C SER A 79 26.51 -3.52 18.02
N GLN A 80 27.23 -4.19 17.10
CA GLN A 80 27.49 -3.61 15.77
C GLN A 80 26.22 -3.34 14.96
N ASN A 81 25.16 -4.12 15.20
CA ASN A 81 23.83 -3.89 14.63
C ASN A 81 22.88 -3.71 15.81
N ALA A 82 22.16 -2.59 15.82
CA ALA A 82 21.19 -2.27 16.84
C ALA A 82 19.92 -1.72 16.21
N THR A 83 18.77 -2.03 16.82
CA THR A 83 17.46 -1.62 16.33
C THR A 83 16.57 -1.15 17.46
N ILE A 84 15.68 -0.23 17.11
CA ILE A 84 14.55 0.21 17.94
C ILE A 84 13.31 0.03 17.06
N SER A 85 12.40 -0.86 17.44
CA SER A 85 11.14 -1.07 16.74
C SER A 85 10.02 -0.44 17.58
N VAL A 86 9.21 0.39 16.96
CA VAL A 86 8.14 1.15 17.61
C VAL A 86 6.88 1.05 16.75
N PRO A 87 5.80 0.43 17.24
CA PRO A 87 4.51 0.46 16.57
C PRO A 87 4.00 1.91 16.41
N ILE A 88 3.26 2.19 15.35
CA ILE A 88 2.43 3.40 15.27
C ILE A 88 1.20 3.21 16.18
N PHE A 89 0.65 4.31 16.71
CA PHE A 89 -0.68 4.24 17.33
C PHE A 89 -1.72 3.94 16.25
N ASP A 90 -2.58 2.95 16.52
CA ASP A 90 -3.86 2.80 15.85
C ASP A 90 -4.81 3.80 16.50
N ASP A 91 -4.68 5.04 16.05
CA ASP A 91 -5.45 6.18 16.50
C ASP A 91 -6.75 6.21 15.68
N ASP A 92 -7.81 5.61 16.23
CA ASP A 92 -9.20 5.89 15.82
C ASP A 92 -9.63 7.33 16.21
N ASP A 93 -8.70 8.14 16.75
CA ASP A 93 -8.93 9.46 17.31
C ASP A 93 -8.89 10.52 16.21
N THR A 94 -9.58 11.59 16.51
CA THR A 94 -9.87 12.68 15.59
C THR A 94 -8.93 13.85 15.85
N ASP A 95 -7.71 13.59 16.36
CA ASP A 95 -6.78 14.65 16.74
C ASP A 95 -6.43 15.50 15.50
N PRO A 96 -7.02 16.69 15.36
CA PRO A 96 -6.90 17.48 14.14
C PRO A 96 -5.47 18.00 13.93
N ASP A 97 -4.61 17.92 14.95
CA ASP A 97 -3.22 18.34 14.87
C ASP A 97 -2.31 17.24 14.27
N PHE A 98 -2.79 15.99 14.16
CA PHE A 98 -2.02 14.85 13.62
C PHE A 98 -2.66 14.15 12.42
N ASN A 99 -3.90 14.47 12.07
CA ASN A 99 -4.53 13.98 10.85
C ASN A 99 -3.82 14.47 9.57
N GLY A 100 -3.63 13.56 8.62
CA GLY A 100 -3.23 13.80 7.25
C GLY A 100 -1.87 13.21 6.86
N LEU A 101 -1.43 13.54 5.65
CA LEU A 101 -0.11 13.15 5.17
C LEU A 101 0.98 14.07 5.76
N ARG A 102 1.94 13.50 6.48
CA ARG A 102 3.03 14.26 7.10
C ARG A 102 4.38 13.60 6.88
N ASN A 103 5.40 14.40 6.56
CA ASN A 103 6.79 13.94 6.49
C ASN A 103 7.57 14.44 7.71
N VAL A 104 8.33 13.55 8.32
CA VAL A 104 9.19 13.82 9.47
C VAL A 104 10.58 13.30 9.18
N THR A 105 11.59 14.15 9.27
CA THR A 105 12.98 13.77 9.05
C THR A 105 13.71 13.59 10.38
N TYR A 106 14.15 12.37 10.65
CA TYR A 106 15.02 12.04 11.79
C TYR A 106 16.48 12.11 11.35
N THR A 107 17.31 12.83 12.10
CA THR A 107 18.72 13.07 11.77
C THR A 107 19.60 12.68 12.94
N LEU A 108 20.58 11.80 12.67
CA LEU A 108 21.66 11.47 13.58
C LEU A 108 22.59 12.68 13.75
N GLN A 109 22.76 13.12 15.00
CA GLN A 109 23.51 14.34 15.31
C GLN A 109 25.03 14.10 15.34
N ASP A 110 25.82 15.14 15.10
CA ASP A 110 27.28 15.03 15.25
C ASP A 110 27.69 14.93 16.73
N SER A 111 28.76 14.19 17.00
CA SER A 111 29.31 14.03 18.35
C SER A 111 30.82 13.83 18.34
N PRO A 112 31.57 14.28 19.36
CA PRO A 112 32.99 13.96 19.50
C PRO A 112 33.29 12.47 19.68
N ASN A 113 32.29 11.64 20.00
CA ASN A 113 32.47 10.24 20.38
C ASN A 113 32.32 9.25 19.22
N TYR A 114 31.77 9.69 18.09
CA TYR A 114 31.61 8.88 16.87
C TYR A 114 31.66 9.75 15.62
N THR A 115 31.68 9.13 14.45
CA THR A 115 31.58 9.83 13.16
C THR A 115 30.29 9.40 12.48
N VAL A 116 29.52 10.33 11.93
CA VAL A 116 28.31 10.02 11.17
C VAL A 116 28.69 9.60 9.75
N ASP A 117 28.09 8.52 9.25
CA ASP A 117 28.15 8.17 7.83
C ASP A 117 27.36 9.20 7.02
N ALA A 118 28.03 9.93 6.13
CA ALA A 118 27.42 10.96 5.30
C ALA A 118 26.28 10.44 4.41
N ASN A 119 26.30 9.15 4.05
CA ASN A 119 25.27 8.53 3.20
C ASN A 119 24.10 7.92 3.99
N ALA A 120 24.19 7.89 5.32
CA ALA A 120 23.22 7.26 6.21
C ALA A 120 23.13 8.06 7.52
N SER A 121 22.82 9.36 7.39
CA SER A 121 22.77 10.32 8.49
C SER A 121 21.36 10.73 8.87
N ASN A 122 20.38 10.51 7.99
CA ASN A 122 19.00 10.88 8.21
C ASN A 122 18.05 9.93 7.45
N VAL A 123 16.79 9.93 7.89
CA VAL A 123 15.69 9.24 7.23
C VAL A 123 14.43 10.08 7.34
N THR A 124 13.70 10.23 6.24
CA THR A 124 12.37 10.83 6.24
C THR A 124 11.32 9.74 6.31
N ILE A 125 10.42 9.86 7.28
CA ILE A 125 9.28 8.98 7.48
C ILE A 125 8.01 9.75 7.11
N THR A 126 7.21 9.16 6.23
CA THR A 126 5.87 9.61 5.88
C THR A 126 4.87 8.94 6.81
N PHE A 127 4.09 9.74 7.53
CA PHE A 127 2.94 9.31 8.33
C PHE A 127 1.67 9.63 7.55
N ALA A 128 0.70 8.72 7.57
CA ALA A 128 -0.60 8.89 6.96
C ALA A 128 -1.68 8.14 7.76
N ASP A 129 -2.82 8.78 7.96
CA ASP A 129 -3.97 8.16 8.64
C ASP A 129 -4.47 6.95 7.85
N ASP A 130 -4.64 7.14 6.55
CA ASP A 130 -5.21 6.19 5.60
C ASP A 130 -4.29 5.98 4.40
N PRO A 131 -4.20 4.74 3.86
CA PRO A 131 -3.39 4.43 2.70
C PRO A 131 -3.66 5.30 1.47
N SER A 132 -4.86 5.87 1.33
CA SER A 132 -5.24 6.75 0.22
C SER A 132 -4.56 8.11 0.24
N LEU A 133 -4.05 8.55 1.39
CA LEU A 133 -3.35 9.83 1.53
C LEU A 133 -1.89 9.75 1.08
N VAL A 134 -1.31 8.54 1.08
CA VAL A 134 0.05 8.32 0.61
C VAL A 134 0.06 8.51 -0.91
N PRO A 135 0.79 9.53 -1.43
CA PRO A 135 0.95 9.70 -2.86
C PRO A 135 1.58 8.43 -3.43
N ASP A 136 1.07 7.98 -4.58
CA ASP A 136 1.66 6.86 -5.29
C ASP A 136 3.18 7.10 -5.40
N PRO A 137 4.05 6.19 -4.90
CA PRO A 137 5.49 6.32 -5.01
C PRO A 137 5.95 6.44 -6.47
N ASP A 138 5.09 6.06 -7.43
CA ASP A 138 5.20 6.46 -8.82
C ASP A 138 4.13 7.52 -9.15
N PRO A 139 4.44 8.83 -9.03
CA PRO A 139 3.59 9.85 -9.61
C PRO A 139 3.72 9.72 -11.13
N ASP A 140 2.89 8.84 -11.70
CA ASP A 140 2.83 8.47 -13.11
C ASP A 140 3.24 9.66 -14.01
N PRO A 141 4.50 9.70 -14.46
CA PRO A 141 4.98 10.79 -15.27
C PRO A 141 4.41 10.58 -16.68
N ASP A 142 3.15 10.97 -16.89
CA ASP A 142 2.45 10.88 -18.18
C ASP A 142 3.33 11.56 -19.26
N PRO A 143 4.04 10.77 -20.09
CA PRO A 143 5.08 11.28 -20.96
C PRO A 143 4.48 11.90 -22.24
N GLY A 144 3.16 12.04 -22.36
CA GLY A 144 2.55 12.57 -23.57
C GLY A 144 1.04 12.81 -23.49
N THR A 145 0.43 12.86 -24.67
CA THR A 145 -1.03 12.77 -24.84
C THR A 145 -1.32 11.34 -25.25
N GLY A 146 -2.07 10.59 -24.44
CA GLY A 146 -2.50 9.26 -24.83
C GLY A 146 -3.57 9.27 -25.92
N ASN A 147 -3.95 8.06 -26.32
CA ASN A 147 -4.76 7.75 -27.48
C ASN A 147 -6.15 7.27 -27.07
N VAL A 148 -7.08 7.30 -28.03
CA VAL A 148 -8.34 6.56 -27.95
C VAL A 148 -8.27 5.44 -28.98
N ILE A 149 -8.27 4.20 -28.52
CA ILE A 149 -8.14 2.99 -29.34
C ILE A 149 -9.47 2.22 -29.30
N GLU A 150 -10.07 2.03 -30.47
CA GLU A 150 -11.36 1.37 -30.62
C GLU A 150 -11.19 0.05 -31.39
N GLY A 151 -11.66 -1.04 -30.79
CA GLY A 151 -11.82 -2.34 -31.41
C GLY A 151 -13.08 -2.43 -32.28
N THR A 152 -13.47 -3.66 -32.56
CA THR A 152 -14.60 -4.02 -33.41
C THR A 152 -15.50 -5.01 -32.69
N GLY A 153 -16.57 -5.48 -33.32
CA GLY A 153 -17.38 -6.58 -32.78
C GLY A 153 -16.76 -7.98 -32.96
N GLN A 154 -15.46 -8.07 -33.20
CA GLN A 154 -14.70 -9.31 -33.38
C GLN A 154 -13.54 -9.37 -32.38
N SER A 155 -12.87 -10.52 -32.29
CA SER A 155 -11.67 -10.65 -31.47
C SER A 155 -10.54 -9.72 -31.95
N ASP A 156 -10.18 -8.78 -31.10
CA ASP A 156 -9.15 -7.77 -31.35
C ASP A 156 -7.94 -7.92 -30.41
N ARG A 157 -6.80 -7.40 -30.86
CA ARG A 157 -5.63 -7.18 -30.01
C ARG A 157 -5.29 -5.70 -30.07
N LEU A 158 -5.51 -5.02 -28.96
CA LEU A 158 -5.36 -3.58 -28.81
C LEU A 158 -4.25 -3.31 -27.79
N GLU A 159 -3.38 -2.37 -28.12
CA GLU A 159 -2.18 -2.05 -27.34
C GLU A 159 -2.02 -0.54 -27.31
N GLY A 160 -1.93 0.02 -26.10
CA GLY A 160 -1.68 1.42 -25.82
C GLY A 160 -0.21 1.76 -25.95
N THR A 161 0.22 2.70 -25.12
CA THR A 161 1.52 3.35 -25.10
C THR A 161 1.96 3.55 -23.65
N ASN A 162 3.03 4.32 -23.42
CA ASN A 162 3.42 4.65 -22.05
C ASN A 162 2.71 5.91 -21.52
N ALA A 163 1.62 6.36 -22.15
CA ALA A 163 0.88 7.55 -21.80
C ALA A 163 -0.60 7.18 -21.59
N SER A 164 -1.34 8.02 -20.86
CA SER A 164 -2.74 7.73 -20.45
C SER A 164 -3.69 7.47 -21.63
N ASP A 165 -3.93 6.21 -21.97
CA ASP A 165 -4.74 5.76 -23.10
C ASP A 165 -6.17 5.36 -22.67
N GLU A 166 -7.13 5.50 -23.59
CA GLU A 166 -8.45 4.88 -23.49
C GLU A 166 -8.58 3.78 -24.54
N ILE A 167 -8.81 2.54 -24.12
CA ILE A 167 -8.87 1.37 -24.99
C ILE A 167 -10.22 0.67 -24.83
N ARG A 168 -10.95 0.47 -25.93
CA ARG A 168 -12.28 -0.15 -25.95
C ARG A 168 -12.32 -1.37 -26.86
N GLY A 169 -12.57 -2.56 -26.30
CA GLY A 169 -12.67 -3.83 -27.03
C GLY A 169 -13.94 -3.96 -27.86
N GLN A 170 -15.04 -3.34 -27.43
CA GLN A 170 -16.39 -3.42 -28.02
C GLN A 170 -17.03 -4.79 -27.85
N GLY A 171 -16.72 -5.78 -28.69
CA GLY A 171 -17.17 -7.12 -28.38
C GLY A 171 -16.45 -8.18 -29.17
N GLY A 172 -16.46 -9.41 -28.68
CA GLY A 172 -15.65 -10.45 -29.26
C GLY A 172 -14.88 -11.17 -28.18
N ARG A 173 -13.58 -11.36 -28.39
CA ARG A 173 -12.70 -11.93 -27.38
C ARG A 173 -11.38 -11.20 -27.54
N ASP A 174 -11.19 -10.22 -26.71
CA ASP A 174 -10.23 -9.18 -26.94
C ASP A 174 -9.04 -9.34 -26.01
N THR A 175 -7.93 -8.76 -26.42
CA THR A 175 -6.75 -8.58 -25.58
C THR A 175 -6.38 -7.12 -25.60
N LEU A 176 -6.54 -6.47 -24.44
CA LEU A 176 -6.27 -5.05 -24.25
C LEU A 176 -5.04 -4.92 -23.35
N LEU A 177 -4.06 -4.13 -23.77
CA LEU A 177 -2.83 -3.85 -23.03
C LEU A 177 -2.67 -2.32 -22.94
N GLY A 178 -2.69 -1.74 -21.75
CA GLY A 178 -2.46 -0.31 -21.53
C GLY A 178 -0.98 0.07 -21.71
N LEU A 179 -0.11 -0.72 -21.04
CA LEU A 179 1.36 -0.61 -20.98
C LEU A 179 1.85 0.29 -19.85
N GLY A 180 1.91 1.60 -20.05
CA GLY A 180 2.36 2.54 -19.03
C GLY A 180 1.47 3.76 -19.03
N GLY A 181 1.32 4.43 -17.89
CA GLY A 181 0.44 5.59 -17.79
C GLY A 181 -0.86 5.26 -17.06
N THR A 182 -1.76 6.23 -16.97
CA THR A 182 -3.05 6.08 -16.31
C THR A 182 -4.08 5.68 -17.36
N ASP A 183 -4.27 4.39 -17.59
CA ASP A 183 -5.10 3.89 -18.68
C ASP A 183 -6.55 3.64 -18.25
N THR A 184 -7.47 3.71 -19.20
CA THR A 184 -8.84 3.21 -19.06
C THR A 184 -9.09 2.12 -20.09
N LEU A 185 -9.30 0.88 -19.62
CA LEU A 185 -9.55 -0.28 -20.48
C LEU A 185 -10.99 -0.77 -20.31
N LEU A 186 -11.75 -0.80 -21.40
CA LEU A 186 -13.12 -1.32 -21.46
C LEU A 186 -13.13 -2.58 -22.32
N GLY A 187 -13.39 -3.74 -21.70
CA GLY A 187 -13.38 -5.04 -22.36
C GLY A 187 -14.49 -5.22 -23.40
N GLY A 188 -15.65 -4.60 -23.19
CA GLY A 188 -16.81 -4.83 -24.03
C GLY A 188 -17.57 -6.11 -23.68
N GLY A 189 -18.30 -6.63 -24.65
CA GLY A 189 -18.96 -7.93 -24.53
C GLY A 189 -18.07 -9.05 -25.03
N GLY A 190 -17.64 -10.00 -24.19
CA GLY A 190 -16.72 -10.99 -24.68
C GLY A 190 -16.19 -11.99 -23.67
N ARG A 191 -14.96 -12.44 -23.93
CA ARG A 191 -14.16 -13.14 -22.93
C ARG A 191 -12.77 -12.58 -23.06
N ASP A 192 -12.54 -11.51 -22.34
CA ASP A 192 -11.48 -10.58 -22.65
C ASP A 192 -10.31 -10.81 -21.70
N ASN A 193 -9.12 -10.36 -22.12
CA ASN A 193 -7.95 -10.32 -21.27
C ASN A 193 -7.46 -8.87 -21.25
N LEU A 194 -7.59 -8.22 -20.10
CA LEU A 194 -7.19 -6.84 -19.87
C LEU A 194 -5.93 -6.86 -19.00
N ASN A 195 -4.95 -6.06 -19.39
CA ASN A 195 -3.75 -5.77 -18.60
C ASN A 195 -3.54 -4.26 -18.62
N GLY A 196 -3.63 -3.62 -17.45
CA GLY A 196 -3.40 -2.18 -17.29
C GLY A 196 -1.96 -1.87 -17.64
N GLY A 197 -1.02 -2.36 -16.84
CA GLY A 197 0.40 -2.13 -17.07
C GLY A 197 1.02 -1.48 -15.86
N ASP A 198 1.94 -0.54 -16.06
CA ASP A 198 2.43 0.31 -14.98
C ASP A 198 1.59 1.60 -14.94
N GLY A 199 1.16 2.05 -13.77
CA GLY A 199 0.40 3.28 -13.60
C GLY A 199 -0.90 3.06 -12.83
N ARG A 200 -1.75 4.08 -12.78
CA ARG A 200 -3.06 3.97 -12.12
C ARG A 200 -4.10 3.66 -13.17
N ASP A 201 -4.50 2.41 -13.27
CA ASP A 201 -5.41 2.00 -14.32
C ASP A 201 -6.85 1.81 -13.83
N LEU A 202 -7.79 2.03 -14.74
CA LEU A 202 -9.20 1.77 -14.55
C LEU A 202 -9.66 0.70 -15.55
N LEU A 203 -9.89 -0.52 -15.05
CA LEU A 203 -10.21 -1.68 -15.89
C LEU A 203 -11.65 -2.13 -15.68
N PHE A 204 -12.40 -2.21 -16.77
CA PHE A 204 -13.76 -2.76 -16.82
C PHE A 204 -13.80 -4.00 -17.71
N GLY A 205 -14.04 -5.19 -17.15
CA GLY A 205 -14.33 -6.39 -17.94
C GLY A 205 -15.67 -6.31 -18.69
N GLU A 206 -16.58 -5.46 -18.21
CA GLU A 206 -17.93 -5.20 -18.75
C GLU A 206 -18.86 -6.41 -18.85
N GLY A 207 -18.77 -7.29 -19.84
CA GLY A 207 -19.67 -8.42 -19.91
C GLY A 207 -18.99 -9.63 -20.52
N GLY A 208 -18.86 -10.71 -19.76
CA GLY A 208 -18.06 -11.81 -20.24
C GLY A 208 -17.64 -12.81 -19.18
N LYS A 209 -16.43 -13.34 -19.34
CA LYS A 209 -15.75 -14.20 -18.37
C LYS A 209 -14.28 -13.88 -18.48
N ASP A 210 -13.94 -12.76 -17.88
CA ASP A 210 -12.80 -11.97 -18.25
C ASP A 210 -11.61 -12.30 -17.35
N ARG A 211 -10.44 -11.94 -17.83
CA ARG A 211 -9.21 -11.94 -17.05
C ARG A 211 -8.73 -10.51 -16.98
N ILE A 212 -8.68 -9.99 -15.77
CA ILE A 212 -8.31 -8.61 -15.49
C ILE A 212 -7.03 -8.66 -14.66
N ASN A 213 -6.02 -7.93 -15.13
CA ASN A 213 -4.75 -7.74 -14.45
C ASN A 213 -4.50 -6.24 -14.35
N GLY A 214 -4.44 -5.69 -13.13
CA GLY A 214 -4.09 -4.29 -12.90
C GLY A 214 -2.68 -4.01 -13.38
N GLY A 215 -1.70 -4.57 -12.68
CA GLY A 215 -0.30 -4.49 -13.05
C GLY A 215 0.52 -3.86 -11.93
N GLY A 216 1.33 -2.85 -12.23
CA GLY A 216 1.99 -2.06 -11.21
C GLY A 216 1.24 -0.75 -11.01
N GLY A 217 1.07 -0.30 -9.77
CA GLY A 217 0.43 0.97 -9.46
C GLY A 217 -0.92 0.76 -8.79
N ARG A 218 -1.67 1.84 -8.53
CA ARG A 218 -2.93 1.77 -7.80
C ARG A 218 -4.10 1.58 -8.74
N ASP A 219 -4.57 0.36 -8.94
CA ASP A 219 -5.61 0.10 -9.94
C ASP A 219 -7.03 0.06 -9.36
N THR A 220 -8.03 0.29 -10.20
CA THR A 220 -9.44 0.03 -9.87
C THR A 220 -10.04 -0.96 -10.87
N LEU A 221 -10.50 -2.10 -10.36
CA LEU A 221 -10.80 -3.28 -11.15
C LEU A 221 -12.28 -3.68 -11.03
N TYR A 222 -13.02 -3.57 -12.13
CA TYR A 222 -14.42 -3.95 -12.25
C TYR A 222 -14.55 -5.21 -13.10
N GLY A 223 -15.11 -6.28 -12.52
CA GLY A 223 -15.24 -7.58 -13.19
C GLY A 223 -16.08 -7.57 -14.45
N GLY A 224 -17.15 -6.76 -14.50
CA GLY A 224 -18.17 -6.94 -15.53
C GLY A 224 -19.06 -8.19 -15.35
N GLY A 225 -20.22 -8.22 -16.00
CA GLY A 225 -21.16 -9.33 -15.90
C GLY A 225 -20.50 -10.65 -16.31
N GLY A 226 -20.25 -11.54 -15.38
CA GLY A 226 -19.39 -12.68 -15.68
C GLY A 226 -18.97 -13.42 -14.44
N ALA A 227 -18.23 -14.51 -14.64
CA ALA A 227 -17.49 -15.09 -13.52
C ALA A 227 -16.03 -14.84 -13.81
N ASP A 228 -15.52 -13.75 -13.26
CA ASP A 228 -14.29 -13.14 -13.72
C ASP A 228 -13.12 -13.52 -12.82
N ILE A 229 -11.94 -13.37 -13.37
CA ILE A 229 -10.68 -13.63 -12.69
C ILE A 229 -9.93 -12.31 -12.65
N ILE A 230 -9.76 -11.78 -11.44
CA ILE A 230 -9.19 -10.45 -11.23
C ILE A 230 -7.92 -10.59 -10.39
N SER A 231 -6.88 -9.90 -10.84
CA SER A 231 -5.59 -9.78 -10.17
C SER A 231 -5.18 -8.31 -10.14
N GLY A 232 -4.81 -7.81 -8.96
CA GLY A 232 -4.25 -6.47 -8.77
C GLY A 232 -2.78 -6.42 -9.16
N GLN A 233 -2.05 -7.47 -8.78
CA GLN A 233 -0.59 -7.58 -8.85
C GLN A 233 0.12 -6.70 -7.82
N GLY A 234 0.72 -5.58 -8.22
CA GLY A 234 1.56 -4.77 -7.35
C GLY A 234 0.98 -3.37 -7.20
N GLY A 235 0.90 -2.89 -5.97
CA GLY A 235 0.34 -1.57 -5.69
C GLY A 235 -0.73 -1.68 -4.63
N ARG A 236 -1.66 -0.72 -4.62
CA ARG A 236 -2.77 -0.66 -3.67
C ARG A 236 -4.07 -0.62 -4.44
N ASP A 237 -4.65 -1.78 -4.67
CA ASP A 237 -5.70 -1.91 -5.66
C ASP A 237 -7.09 -1.85 -5.03
N ILE A 238 -8.07 -1.42 -5.81
CA ILE A 238 -9.48 -1.50 -5.46
C ILE A 238 -10.14 -2.57 -6.31
N PHE A 239 -10.48 -3.69 -5.69
CA PHE A 239 -11.28 -4.74 -6.31
C PHE A 239 -12.76 -4.47 -6.06
N VAL A 240 -13.50 -4.14 -7.11
CA VAL A 240 -14.88 -3.67 -6.94
C VAL A 240 -15.85 -4.85 -6.86
N LEU A 241 -16.64 -4.86 -5.80
CA LEU A 241 -17.76 -5.77 -5.62
C LEU A 241 -18.99 -5.19 -6.32
N GLU A 242 -19.63 -5.99 -7.17
CA GLU A 242 -20.78 -5.55 -7.98
C GLU A 242 -21.98 -6.45 -7.71
N GLN A 243 -23.13 -5.85 -7.36
CA GLN A 243 -24.35 -6.60 -7.05
C GLN A 243 -25.05 -7.10 -8.32
N ARG A 244 -24.46 -8.11 -8.94
CA ARG A 244 -24.97 -8.74 -10.18
C ARG A 244 -24.76 -10.25 -10.19
N PRO A 245 -25.40 -10.98 -11.11
CA PRO A 245 -25.12 -12.40 -11.29
C PRO A 245 -23.71 -12.62 -11.84
N GLY A 246 -23.06 -13.65 -11.31
CA GLY A 246 -21.67 -13.92 -11.66
C GLY A 246 -20.77 -13.68 -10.46
N ARG A 247 -19.96 -14.69 -10.13
CA ARG A 247 -19.13 -14.69 -8.92
C ARG A 247 -17.68 -14.60 -9.35
N ASP A 248 -17.05 -13.51 -8.94
CA ASP A 248 -15.69 -13.20 -9.31
C ASP A 248 -14.69 -13.92 -8.40
N THR A 249 -13.46 -14.00 -8.86
CA THR A 249 -12.34 -14.59 -8.11
C THR A 249 -11.20 -13.59 -8.07
N PHE A 250 -10.96 -13.00 -6.91
CA PHE A 250 -9.83 -12.12 -6.66
C PHE A 250 -8.66 -13.00 -6.21
N ARG A 251 -7.60 -13.03 -7.01
CA ARG A 251 -6.56 -14.06 -6.89
C ARG A 251 -5.44 -13.72 -5.92
N ASP A 252 -5.16 -12.44 -5.75
CA ASP A 252 -3.99 -11.90 -5.07
C ASP A 252 -4.33 -10.73 -4.15
N PHE A 253 -5.62 -10.52 -3.83
CA PHE A 253 -6.06 -9.53 -2.86
C PHE A 253 -5.26 -9.63 -1.56
N ASN A 254 -4.64 -8.52 -1.16
CA ASN A 254 -3.87 -8.36 0.07
C ASN A 254 -4.62 -7.46 1.04
N ASP A 255 -5.13 -8.03 2.13
CA ASP A 255 -5.87 -7.36 3.21
C ASP A 255 -5.07 -6.28 3.96
N ARG A 256 -3.76 -6.17 3.71
CA ARG A 256 -2.92 -5.10 4.26
C ARG A 256 -2.62 -3.96 3.29
N GLN A 257 -3.05 -4.06 2.04
CA GLN A 257 -2.68 -3.09 0.98
C GLN A 257 -3.86 -2.72 0.08
N ASP A 258 -4.66 -3.71 -0.30
CA ASP A 258 -5.77 -3.58 -1.22
C ASP A 258 -7.07 -3.30 -0.50
N ARG A 259 -8.08 -2.82 -1.25
CA ARG A 259 -9.41 -2.54 -0.73
C ARG A 259 -10.50 -3.15 -1.60
N LEU A 260 -11.64 -3.41 -0.97
CA LEU A 260 -12.85 -3.90 -1.60
C LEU A 260 -13.80 -2.73 -1.86
N GLY A 261 -14.03 -2.42 -3.14
CA GLY A 261 -14.94 -1.35 -3.55
C GLY A 261 -16.41 -1.77 -3.39
N LEU A 262 -17.18 -1.00 -2.65
CA LEU A 262 -18.62 -1.17 -2.47
C LEU A 262 -19.38 -0.34 -3.51
N SER A 263 -19.79 -0.97 -4.60
CA SER A 263 -20.58 -0.29 -5.64
C SER A 263 -22.09 -0.53 -5.49
N ASN A 264 -22.90 0.33 -6.12
CA ASN A 264 -24.33 0.09 -6.35
C ASN A 264 -25.15 -0.18 -5.07
N GLY A 265 -24.87 0.56 -3.99
CA GLY A 265 -25.62 0.46 -2.73
C GLY A 265 -25.27 -0.76 -1.88
N LEU A 266 -24.14 -1.42 -2.17
CA LEU A 266 -23.50 -2.30 -1.20
C LEU A 266 -23.02 -1.48 0.00
N SER A 267 -23.04 -2.10 1.18
CA SER A 267 -22.51 -1.54 2.42
C SER A 267 -21.92 -2.69 3.22
N PHE A 268 -20.88 -2.43 4.02
CA PHE A 268 -20.27 -3.48 4.84
C PHE A 268 -21.31 -4.25 5.67
N GLU A 269 -22.27 -3.53 6.26
CA GLU A 269 -23.36 -4.09 7.07
C GLU A 269 -24.26 -5.09 6.33
N ASN A 270 -24.39 -4.98 5.00
CA ASN A 270 -25.25 -5.84 4.21
C ASN A 270 -24.53 -7.07 3.64
N LEU A 271 -23.21 -7.13 3.80
CA LEU A 271 -22.39 -8.25 3.35
C LEU A 271 -22.42 -9.40 4.35
N THR A 272 -22.31 -10.60 3.80
CA THR A 272 -22.00 -11.81 4.55
C THR A 272 -20.64 -12.32 4.07
N ILE A 273 -19.68 -12.33 4.98
CA ILE A 273 -18.29 -12.73 4.74
C ILE A 273 -18.06 -14.04 5.48
N VAL A 274 -17.79 -15.11 4.74
CA VAL A 274 -17.70 -16.47 5.32
C VAL A 274 -16.59 -17.28 4.69
N ASP A 275 -15.98 -18.16 5.47
CA ASP A 275 -14.97 -19.08 4.94
C ASP A 275 -15.56 -20.08 3.94
N GLN A 276 -14.80 -20.34 2.89
CA GLN A 276 -15.04 -21.38 1.90
C GLN A 276 -13.74 -22.14 1.61
N GLY A 277 -13.34 -22.99 2.57
CA GLY A 277 -12.07 -23.69 2.53
C GLY A 277 -10.94 -22.77 2.99
N ARG A 278 -9.93 -22.57 2.14
CA ARG A 278 -8.82 -21.61 2.37
C ARG A 278 -9.05 -20.28 1.65
N ASN A 279 -10.30 -19.89 1.50
CA ASN A 279 -10.71 -18.69 0.76
C ASN A 279 -11.87 -18.05 1.50
N THR A 280 -12.09 -16.77 1.26
CA THR A 280 -13.26 -16.04 1.76
C THR A 280 -14.30 -15.92 0.66
N LEU A 281 -15.57 -16.18 0.98
CA LEU A 281 -16.71 -15.89 0.13
C LEU A 281 -17.42 -14.64 0.64
N ILE A 282 -17.55 -13.63 -0.23
CA ILE A 282 -18.33 -12.43 0.03
C ILE A 282 -19.65 -12.54 -0.74
N ARG A 283 -20.76 -12.31 -0.06
CA ARG A 283 -22.11 -12.36 -0.65
C ARG A 283 -23.03 -11.31 -0.02
N VAL A 284 -24.07 -10.94 -0.76
CA VAL A 284 -25.17 -10.10 -0.26
C VAL A 284 -26.48 -10.87 -0.45
N GLY A 285 -27.17 -11.16 0.65
CA GLY A 285 -28.32 -12.06 0.64
C GLY A 285 -28.00 -13.42 0.01
N GLY A 286 -28.69 -13.75 -1.10
CA GLY A 286 -28.47 -14.99 -1.86
C GLY A 286 -27.43 -14.90 -2.97
N ASN A 287 -26.88 -13.71 -3.25
CA ASN A 287 -25.99 -13.48 -4.39
C ASN A 287 -24.52 -13.52 -3.96
N ALA A 288 -23.74 -14.44 -4.53
CA ALA A 288 -22.30 -14.52 -4.29
C ALA A 288 -21.58 -13.49 -5.17
N LEU A 289 -20.87 -12.55 -4.54
CA LEU A 289 -20.19 -11.45 -5.23
C LEU A 289 -18.79 -11.88 -5.66
N ALA A 290 -17.95 -12.29 -4.70
CA ALA A 290 -16.56 -12.63 -4.96
C ALA A 290 -16.04 -13.74 -4.05
N ILE A 291 -14.98 -14.40 -4.51
CA ILE A 291 -14.09 -15.23 -3.70
C ILE A 291 -12.73 -14.55 -3.60
N LEU A 292 -12.27 -14.29 -2.38
CA LEU A 292 -10.88 -13.90 -2.11
C LEU A 292 -10.04 -15.16 -1.91
N ARG A 293 -9.08 -15.41 -2.79
CA ARG A 293 -8.27 -16.63 -2.71
C ARG A 293 -7.20 -16.51 -1.64
N GLY A 294 -7.09 -17.53 -0.79
CA GLY A 294 -6.01 -17.59 0.21
C GLY A 294 -6.20 -16.72 1.44
N ILE A 295 -7.31 -15.98 1.52
CA ILE A 295 -7.67 -15.15 2.67
C ILE A 295 -8.70 -15.90 3.53
N GLU A 296 -8.58 -15.75 4.85
CA GLU A 296 -9.56 -16.25 5.83
C GLU A 296 -10.58 -15.14 6.14
N ALA A 297 -11.84 -15.50 6.39
CA ALA A 297 -12.92 -14.52 6.53
C ALA A 297 -12.75 -13.58 7.74
N ASN A 298 -12.06 -14.04 8.79
CA ASN A 298 -11.77 -13.24 9.98
C ASN A 298 -10.66 -12.19 9.78
N ALA A 299 -9.91 -12.27 8.69
CA ALA A 299 -8.92 -11.26 8.32
C ALA A 299 -9.57 -10.04 7.68
N ILE A 300 -10.80 -10.20 7.15
CA ILE A 300 -11.54 -9.11 6.50
C ILE A 300 -12.40 -8.38 7.54
N THR A 301 -12.16 -7.09 7.64
CA THR A 301 -12.78 -6.13 8.56
C THR A 301 -13.45 -5.00 7.77
N GLU A 302 -14.07 -4.05 8.46
CA GLU A 302 -14.66 -2.86 7.80
C GLU A 302 -13.59 -1.97 7.15
N ALA A 303 -12.38 -1.94 7.71
CA ALA A 303 -11.25 -1.17 7.16
C ALA A 303 -10.84 -1.62 5.75
N ASP A 304 -11.16 -2.86 5.36
CA ASP A 304 -10.89 -3.37 4.02
C ASP A 304 -11.84 -2.79 2.95
N PHE A 305 -12.90 -2.05 3.31
CA PHE A 305 -13.96 -1.64 2.38
C PHE A 305 -14.08 -0.14 2.11
N VAL A 306 -14.10 0.23 0.84
CA VAL A 306 -14.21 1.62 0.37
C VAL A 306 -15.47 1.83 -0.45
N ASP A 307 -16.16 2.95 -0.28
CA ASP A 307 -17.26 3.33 -1.17
C ASP A 307 -16.72 3.83 -2.52
N VAL A 308 -17.32 3.39 -3.63
CA VAL A 308 -16.93 3.75 -5.01
C VAL A 308 -18.12 4.13 -5.89
#